data_AF-A0A7R9H5B0-F1
#
_entry.id   AF-A0A7R9H5B0-F1
#
_cell.length_a   1.000
_cell.length_b   1.000
_cell.length_c   1.000
_cell.angle_alpha   90.00
_cell.angle_beta   90.00
_cell.angle_gamma   90.00
#
_symmetry.space_group_name_H-M   'P 1'
#
loop_
_entity.id
_entity.type
_entity.pdbx_description
1 polymer ?
#
loop_
_entity_poly.entity_id
_entity_poly.type
_entity_poly.pdbx_seq_one_letter_code
_entity_poly.pdbx_strand_id
1 'polypeptide(L)'
;MGVGQKSKQKYITQNANVVGSFVSSSIYFILIMIAKPLYELIAGKLTDMEYNRTEAQYEGSYTFKLFAFEFVNYYCYPIYISFFKGVLYTHPGDKDVYQKYFGIALDLCDPAGCLSELLIQMFTIMTGKQIINNLVEVVLPLALRWWRQKDVQKVELPRWEADYKLTPYDKVFLMGHHGMNVGKPMLGPGLPPKSMDLVLEGFFNHTKTTYICLHTLAGSPRERSSRAMTSHSTRWSLFYEIQEMVIQYGFVTLFVAAFPIAPLLALINNIFEIRIDANKFLTGMRRPLARNQCCLGAWDYVIQFITYLSVLTNACVIGFTSDFVPRLVYILEYREDQVGYAESSMSVYPVDKLPRFVLEADFETCLYPGSRYPDGHSQEFQHTLDFWQELAAKLAFVVIFENVVLLLTGLLAWAIPDVPTFIKELIIHAHKTSVEVRRKLLEDKRVPSDLTPLRVPSDLTPLRVPSDLAPLRVPSDLIPPEGVE
;
A
#
# COMPACT_ATOMS: atom_id res chain seq x y z
N MET A 1 40.83 -11.22 -29.52
CA MET A 1 39.95 -10.77 -28.41
C MET A 1 38.97 -9.64 -28.76
N GLY A 2 39.06 -8.97 -29.93
CA GLY A 2 38.20 -7.80 -30.26
C GLY A 2 36.81 -8.06 -30.87
N VAL A 3 36.49 -9.28 -31.32
CA VAL A 3 35.19 -9.58 -31.97
C VAL A 3 34.06 -9.77 -30.93
N GLY A 4 34.38 -10.38 -29.77
CA GLY A 4 33.42 -10.55 -28.67
C GLY A 4 33.09 -9.26 -27.91
N GLN A 5 33.99 -8.27 -27.91
CA GLN A 5 33.71 -6.94 -27.36
C GLN A 5 32.81 -6.12 -28.27
N LYS A 6 33.00 -6.16 -29.60
CA LYS A 6 32.10 -5.46 -30.54
C LYS A 6 30.68 -6.06 -30.55
N SER A 7 30.52 -7.38 -30.43
CA SER A 7 29.18 -7.97 -30.34
C SER A 7 28.50 -7.68 -29.00
N LYS A 8 29.25 -7.70 -27.88
CA LYS A 8 28.73 -7.26 -26.57
C LYS A 8 28.35 -5.79 -26.56
N GLN A 9 29.16 -4.92 -27.17
CA GLN A 9 28.84 -3.49 -27.30
C GLN A 9 27.53 -3.32 -28.06
N LYS A 10 27.38 -3.99 -29.21
CA LYS A 10 26.15 -3.93 -30.03
C LYS A 10 24.92 -4.47 -29.30
N TYR A 11 25.06 -5.53 -28.52
CA TYR A 11 23.98 -6.08 -27.68
C TYR A 11 23.60 -5.16 -26.52
N ILE A 12 24.58 -4.52 -25.87
CA ILE A 12 24.36 -3.56 -24.78
C ILE A 12 23.68 -2.30 -25.33
N THR A 13 24.11 -1.76 -26.48
CA THR A 13 23.49 -0.58 -27.08
C THR A 13 22.06 -0.86 -27.56
N GLN A 14 21.79 -2.07 -28.06
CA GLN A 14 20.45 -2.47 -28.49
C GLN A 14 19.46 -2.68 -27.33
N ASN A 15 19.95 -3.12 -26.16
CA ASN A 15 19.13 -3.35 -24.96
C ASN A 15 19.31 -2.28 -23.88
N ALA A 16 19.97 -1.16 -24.20
CA ALA A 16 20.34 -0.14 -23.23
C ALA A 16 19.13 0.43 -22.49
N ASN A 17 18.02 0.64 -23.21
CA ASN A 17 16.80 1.21 -22.64
C ASN A 17 16.17 0.24 -21.63
N VAL A 18 15.95 -1.03 -22.00
CA VAL A 18 15.38 -2.05 -21.11
C VAL A 18 16.25 -2.26 -19.87
N VAL A 19 17.57 -2.32 -20.03
CA VAL A 19 18.52 -2.45 -18.91
C VAL A 19 18.48 -1.19 -18.03
N GLY A 20 18.42 0.00 -18.64
CA GLY A 20 18.27 1.27 -17.95
C GLY A 20 16.99 1.32 -17.11
N SER A 21 15.85 0.96 -17.69
CA SER A 21 14.56 0.91 -17.00
C SER A 21 14.55 -0.12 -15.85
N PHE A 22 15.21 -1.27 -16.01
CA PHE A 22 15.32 -2.25 -14.93
C PHE A 22 16.18 -1.75 -13.77
N VAL A 23 17.30 -1.09 -14.09
CA VAL A 23 18.20 -0.49 -13.09
C VAL A 23 17.49 0.65 -12.36
N SER A 24 16.81 1.55 -13.06
CA SER A 24 16.05 2.63 -12.43
C SER A 24 14.94 2.08 -11.54
N SER A 25 14.19 1.06 -12.01
CA SER A 25 13.14 0.42 -11.24
C SER A 25 13.66 -0.24 -9.97
N SER A 26 14.81 -0.90 -10.06
CA SER A 26 15.46 -1.56 -8.92
C SER A 26 15.98 -0.55 -7.89
N ILE A 27 16.59 0.54 -8.33
CA ILE A 27 17.03 1.63 -7.45
C ILE A 27 15.83 2.26 -6.75
N TYR A 28 14.76 2.54 -7.49
CA TYR A 28 13.55 3.11 -6.91
C TYR A 28 12.91 2.18 -5.88
N PHE A 29 12.87 0.87 -6.15
CA PHE A 29 12.41 -0.12 -5.18
C PHE A 29 13.24 -0.10 -3.88
N ILE A 30 14.57 0.04 -3.97
CA ILE A 30 15.42 0.20 -2.77
C ILE A 30 15.09 1.49 -2.03
N LEU A 31 14.86 2.60 -2.74
CA LEU A 31 14.46 3.88 -2.14
C LEU A 31 13.13 3.76 -1.39
N ILE A 32 12.14 3.07 -1.97
CA ILE A 32 10.86 2.78 -1.30
C ILE A 32 11.11 2.09 0.04
N MET A 33 11.95 1.05 0.05
CA MET A 33 12.25 0.26 1.26
C MET A 33 12.95 1.10 2.34
N ILE A 34 13.82 2.04 1.95
CA ILE A 34 14.48 2.97 2.87
C ILE A 34 13.51 4.02 3.41
N ALA A 35 12.60 4.51 2.58
CA ALA A 35 11.65 5.56 2.96
C ALA A 35 10.52 5.06 3.88
N LYS A 36 10.12 3.78 3.75
CA LYS A 36 9.06 3.17 4.56
C LYS A 36 9.20 3.40 6.08
N PRO A 37 10.32 3.02 6.75
CA PRO A 37 10.46 3.22 8.20
C PRO A 37 10.45 4.69 8.60
N LEU A 38 10.92 5.58 7.72
CA LEU A 38 10.86 7.02 7.95
C LEU A 38 9.40 7.51 7.96
N TYR A 39 8.57 7.07 7.02
CA TYR A 39 7.15 7.43 6.97
C TYR A 39 6.36 6.87 8.15
N GLU A 40 6.65 5.64 8.59
CA GLU A 40 6.04 5.07 9.80
C GLU A 40 6.37 5.89 11.04
N LEU A 41 7.63 6.34 11.19
CA LEU A 41 8.06 7.21 12.28
C LEU A 41 7.36 8.57 12.24
N ILE A 42 7.31 9.19 11.06
CA ILE A 42 6.67 10.49 10.87
C ILE A 42 5.17 10.40 11.15
N ALA A 43 4.49 9.39 10.60
CA ALA A 43 3.06 9.17 10.81
C ALA A 43 2.75 8.92 12.29
N GLY A 44 3.55 8.10 12.98
CA GLY A 44 3.39 7.85 14.42
C GLY A 44 3.52 9.14 15.24
N LYS A 45 4.58 9.91 15.00
CA LYS A 45 4.83 11.17 15.71
C LYS A 45 3.72 12.21 15.45
N LEU A 46 3.23 12.30 14.21
CA LEU A 46 2.14 13.21 13.87
C LEU A 46 0.83 12.80 14.56
N THR A 47 0.50 11.51 14.60
CA THR A 47 -0.71 11.04 15.29
C THR A 47 -0.61 11.20 16.81
N ASP A 48 0.58 11.03 17.39
CA ASP A 48 0.82 11.27 18.81
C ASP A 48 0.64 12.76 19.17
N MET A 49 1.03 13.67 18.28
CA MET A 49 0.82 15.11 18.46
C MET A 49 -0.66 15.53 18.44
N GLU A 50 -1.56 14.73 17.86
CA GLU A 50 -3.00 15.03 17.79
C GLU A 50 -3.77 14.72 19.07
N TYR A 51 -3.15 14.03 20.05
CA TYR A 51 -3.77 13.67 21.33
C TYR A 51 -5.19 13.08 21.21
N ASN A 52 -5.34 12.06 20.35
CA ASN A 52 -6.62 11.39 20.12
C ASN A 52 -7.20 10.78 21.41
N ARG A 53 -8.49 11.05 21.68
CA ARG A 53 -9.18 10.63 22.92
C ARG A 53 -9.41 9.13 23.00
N THR A 54 -9.72 8.49 21.87
CA THR A 54 -10.07 7.07 21.83
C THR A 54 -9.08 6.28 21.01
N GLU A 55 -8.94 5.01 21.41
CA GLU A 55 -8.06 4.05 20.80
C GLU A 55 -8.39 3.84 19.29
N ALA A 56 -9.67 3.85 18.92
CA ALA A 56 -10.14 3.74 17.53
C ALA A 56 -9.88 4.99 16.67
N GLN A 57 -10.02 6.20 17.24
CA GLN A 57 -9.73 7.44 16.54
C GLN A 57 -8.24 7.57 16.21
N TYR A 58 -7.38 7.16 17.15
CA TYR A 58 -5.94 7.11 16.94
C TYR A 58 -5.57 6.18 15.77
N GLU A 59 -6.13 4.97 15.73
CA GLU A 59 -5.94 4.03 14.62
C GLU A 59 -6.42 4.61 13.29
N GLY A 60 -7.61 5.22 13.26
CA GLY A 60 -8.14 5.82 12.02
C GLY A 60 -7.27 6.96 11.51
N SER A 61 -6.82 7.85 12.39
CA SER A 61 -5.94 8.97 12.05
C SER A 61 -4.56 8.50 11.56
N TYR A 62 -3.98 7.50 12.24
CA TYR A 62 -2.72 6.87 11.82
C TYR A 62 -2.85 6.20 10.46
N THR A 63 -3.94 5.44 10.25
CA THR A 63 -4.23 4.74 8.99
C THR A 63 -4.20 5.72 7.82
N PHE A 64 -4.93 6.83 7.92
CA PHE A 64 -5.02 7.81 6.85
C PHE A 64 -3.67 8.47 6.54
N LYS A 65 -2.91 8.86 7.57
CA LYS A 65 -1.61 9.52 7.40
C LYS A 65 -0.59 8.59 6.77
N LEU A 66 -0.45 7.38 7.32
CA LEU A 66 0.52 6.43 6.82
C LEU A 66 0.16 5.98 5.40
N PHE A 67 -1.12 5.74 5.12
CA PHE A 67 -1.59 5.49 3.76
C PHE A 67 -1.24 6.64 2.82
N ALA A 68 -1.45 7.90 3.20
CA ALA A 68 -1.13 9.03 2.33
C ALA A 68 0.36 9.10 1.98
N PHE A 69 1.26 8.88 2.95
CA PHE A 69 2.70 8.84 2.71
C PHE A 69 3.10 7.66 1.83
N GLU A 70 2.57 6.46 2.10
CA GLU A 70 2.89 5.29 1.29
C GLU A 70 2.28 5.34 -0.11
N PHE A 71 1.08 5.91 -0.25
CA PHE A 71 0.45 6.11 -1.55
C PHE A 71 1.36 6.95 -2.46
N VAL A 72 1.88 8.06 -1.93
CA VAL A 72 2.87 8.88 -2.65
C VAL A 72 4.13 8.06 -2.94
N ASN A 73 4.67 7.35 -1.96
CA ASN A 73 5.90 6.58 -2.10
C ASN A 73 5.82 5.44 -3.15
N TYR A 74 4.69 4.74 -3.24
CA TYR A 74 4.53 3.61 -4.16
C TYR A 74 4.00 4.02 -5.54
N TYR A 75 3.12 5.02 -5.62
CA TYR A 75 2.39 5.32 -6.85
C TYR A 75 2.89 6.57 -7.58
N CYS A 76 3.60 7.52 -6.94
CA CYS A 76 4.00 8.74 -7.65
C CYS A 76 4.91 8.48 -8.85
N TYR A 77 5.84 7.52 -8.78
CA TYR A 77 6.70 7.23 -9.92
C TYR A 77 5.97 6.50 -11.07
N PRO A 78 5.15 5.47 -10.83
CA PRO A 78 4.25 4.93 -11.86
C PRO A 78 3.33 5.99 -12.49
N ILE A 79 2.72 6.87 -11.68
CA ILE A 79 1.90 8.00 -12.15
C ILE A 79 2.72 8.97 -13.01
N TYR A 80 3.97 9.22 -12.62
CA TYR A 80 4.90 10.05 -13.38
C TYR A 80 5.20 9.45 -14.76
N ILE A 81 5.55 8.16 -14.81
CA ILE A 81 5.83 7.45 -16.06
C ILE A 81 4.60 7.44 -16.97
N SER A 82 3.40 7.24 -16.42
CA SER A 82 2.18 7.17 -17.23
C SER A 82 1.74 8.51 -17.80
N PHE A 83 1.84 9.61 -17.02
CA PHE A 83 1.18 10.87 -17.38
C PHE A 83 2.11 12.05 -17.68
N PHE A 84 3.32 12.06 -17.14
CA PHE A 84 4.20 13.23 -17.20
C PHE A 84 5.45 12.97 -18.04
N LYS A 85 5.95 11.73 -18.05
CA LYS A 85 7.11 11.34 -18.86
C LYS A 85 6.80 11.48 -20.35
N GLY A 86 7.67 12.17 -21.10
CA GLY A 86 7.52 12.43 -22.53
C GLY A 86 6.50 13.51 -22.92
N VAL A 87 5.65 14.00 -22.01
CA VAL A 87 4.60 15.00 -22.34
C VAL A 87 5.17 16.43 -22.46
N LEU A 88 6.19 16.76 -21.68
CA LEU A 88 6.84 18.07 -21.69
C LEU A 88 7.96 18.19 -22.74
N TYR A 89 8.10 17.19 -23.63
CA TYR A 89 9.13 17.19 -24.66
C TYR A 89 8.76 18.12 -25.81
N THR A 90 9.65 19.06 -26.13
CA THR A 90 9.48 20.01 -27.23
C THR A 90 10.04 19.41 -28.53
N HIS A 91 11.29 19.68 -28.86
CA HIS A 91 11.96 19.17 -30.06
C HIS A 91 13.46 18.95 -29.79
N PRO A 92 14.16 18.13 -30.60
CA PRO A 92 15.57 17.75 -30.35
C PRO A 92 16.58 18.90 -30.24
N GLY A 93 16.30 20.06 -30.85
CA GLY A 93 17.19 21.24 -30.78
C GLY A 93 16.89 22.26 -29.69
N ASP A 94 15.93 22.01 -28.81
CA ASP A 94 15.60 22.94 -27.73
C ASP A 94 16.73 22.95 -26.67
N LYS A 95 17.40 24.09 -26.52
CA LYS A 95 18.57 24.22 -25.63
C LYS A 95 18.17 24.21 -24.15
N ASP A 96 16.95 24.68 -23.83
CA ASP A 96 16.45 24.76 -22.46
C ASP A 96 16.16 23.37 -21.87
N VAL A 97 15.98 22.36 -22.73
CA VAL A 97 15.75 20.95 -22.37
C VAL A 97 17.05 20.25 -21.95
N TYR A 98 18.18 20.53 -22.61
CA TYR A 98 19.47 19.92 -22.30
C TYR A 98 20.27 20.64 -21.21
N GLN A 99 19.95 21.91 -20.92
CA GLN A 99 20.71 22.72 -19.96
C GLN A 99 20.13 22.78 -18.54
N LYS A 100 18.94 22.23 -18.26
CA LYS A 100 18.23 22.57 -17.02
C LYS A 100 18.78 21.91 -15.75
N TYR A 101 19.43 20.75 -15.82
CA TYR A 101 20.14 20.13 -14.68
C TYR A 101 21.33 19.25 -15.16
N PHE A 102 22.56 19.65 -14.82
CA PHE A 102 23.80 18.85 -14.96
C PHE A 102 24.13 18.21 -16.34
N GLY A 103 23.50 18.65 -17.44
CA GLY A 103 23.80 18.13 -18.78
C GLY A 103 23.37 16.68 -19.03
N ILE A 104 22.44 16.15 -18.23
CA ILE A 104 21.85 14.83 -18.41
C ILE A 104 20.53 14.99 -19.20
N ALA A 105 20.37 14.23 -20.29
CA ALA A 105 19.22 14.32 -21.18
C ALA A 105 17.89 14.04 -20.46
N LEU A 106 16.87 14.86 -20.80
CA LEU A 106 15.52 14.86 -20.22
C LEU A 106 14.70 13.62 -20.62
N ASP A 107 13.74 13.27 -19.75
CA ASP A 107 12.81 12.13 -19.77
C ASP A 107 12.12 11.88 -21.13
N LEU A 108 12.76 11.08 -21.99
CA LEU A 108 12.21 10.61 -23.25
C LEU A 108 11.65 9.19 -23.09
N CYS A 109 10.48 8.94 -23.70
CA CYS A 109 9.97 7.59 -23.88
C CYS A 109 10.60 6.94 -25.11
N ASP A 110 10.61 5.61 -25.15
CA ASP A 110 10.85 4.88 -26.39
C ASP A 110 9.79 5.25 -27.45
N PRO A 111 10.10 5.14 -28.76
CA PRO A 111 9.13 5.41 -29.83
C PRO A 111 7.94 4.45 -29.82
N ALA A 112 8.05 3.31 -29.12
CA ALA A 112 6.94 2.38 -28.86
C ALA A 112 6.13 2.73 -27.59
N GLY A 113 6.46 3.83 -26.91
CA GLY A 113 5.81 4.34 -25.70
C GLY A 113 6.52 3.96 -24.39
N CYS A 114 6.05 4.57 -23.29
CA CYS A 114 6.55 4.34 -21.93
C CYS A 114 5.87 3.14 -21.20
N LEU A 115 5.00 2.40 -21.90
CA LEU A 115 4.23 1.32 -21.29
C LEU A 115 5.13 0.16 -20.81
N SER A 116 6.18 -0.17 -21.56
CA SER A 116 7.17 -1.19 -21.19
C SER A 116 7.93 -0.84 -19.92
N GLU A 117 8.26 0.43 -19.71
CA GLU A 117 8.90 0.88 -18.47
C GLU A 117 7.94 0.76 -17.27
N LEU A 118 6.69 1.18 -17.44
CA LEU A 118 5.65 1.06 -16.42
C LEU A 118 5.42 -0.42 -16.04
N LEU A 119 5.41 -1.31 -17.04
CA LEU A 119 5.31 -2.76 -16.83
C LEU A 119 6.48 -3.30 -15.99
N ILE A 120 7.72 -2.94 -16.34
CA ILE A 120 8.91 -3.35 -15.59
C ILE A 120 8.85 -2.81 -14.16
N GLN A 121 8.41 -1.56 -13.99
CA GLN A 121 8.28 -0.93 -12.68
C GLN A 121 7.28 -1.66 -11.78
N MET A 122 6.07 -1.91 -12.29
CA MET A 122 5.02 -2.65 -11.59
C MET A 122 5.49 -4.06 -11.22
N PHE A 123 6.08 -4.77 -12.18
CA PHE A 123 6.58 -6.13 -11.98
C PHE A 123 7.68 -6.19 -10.92
N THR A 124 8.62 -5.23 -10.96
CA THR A 124 9.74 -5.15 -10.01
C THR A 124 9.24 -4.90 -8.59
N ILE A 125 8.30 -3.96 -8.39
CA ILE A 125 7.75 -3.69 -7.05
C ILE A 125 6.95 -4.90 -6.54
N MET A 126 6.01 -5.43 -7.32
CA MET A 126 5.09 -6.47 -6.85
C MET A 126 5.81 -7.80 -6.60
N THR A 127 6.72 -8.20 -7.50
CA THR A 127 7.51 -9.42 -7.33
C THR A 127 8.62 -9.23 -6.29
N GLY A 128 9.30 -8.07 -6.32
CA GLY A 128 10.40 -7.77 -5.41
C GLY A 128 9.96 -7.74 -3.96
N LYS A 129 8.84 -7.07 -3.67
CA LYS A 129 8.26 -7.03 -2.32
C LYS A 129 7.91 -8.44 -1.84
N GLN A 130 7.26 -9.24 -2.69
CA GLN A 130 6.88 -10.60 -2.29
C GLN A 130 8.06 -11.52 -2.05
N ILE A 131 9.11 -11.42 -2.86
CA ILE A 131 10.33 -12.20 -2.66
C ILE A 131 10.95 -11.85 -1.30
N ILE A 132 11.09 -10.57 -0.97
CA ILE A 132 11.67 -10.14 0.31
C ILE A 132 10.81 -10.62 1.48
N ASN A 133 9.50 -10.43 1.41
CA ASN A 133 8.58 -10.84 2.46
C ASN A 133 8.60 -12.35 2.67
N ASN A 134 8.46 -13.15 1.60
CA ASN A 134 8.57 -14.60 1.68
C ASN A 134 9.93 -15.07 2.24
N LEU A 135 11.03 -14.43 1.87
CA LEU A 135 12.37 -14.76 2.38
C LEU A 135 12.48 -14.49 3.89
N VAL A 136 12.01 -13.33 4.36
CA VAL A 136 12.06 -12.96 5.78
C VAL A 136 11.10 -13.82 6.60
N GLU A 137 9.91 -14.13 6.10
CA GLU A 137 8.87 -14.79 6.88
C GLU A 137 8.96 -16.31 6.89
N VAL A 138 9.48 -16.92 5.82
CA VAL A 138 9.59 -18.38 5.72
C VAL A 138 11.03 -18.83 5.89
N VAL A 139 11.96 -18.26 5.13
CA VAL A 139 13.34 -18.77 5.06
C VAL A 139 14.12 -18.45 6.33
N LEU A 140 14.02 -17.21 6.84
CA LEU A 140 14.74 -16.81 8.05
C LEU A 140 14.37 -17.62 9.30
N PRO A 141 13.09 -17.84 9.67
CA PRO A 141 12.77 -18.64 10.85
C PRO A 141 13.14 -20.11 10.68
N LEU A 142 13.04 -20.69 9.47
CA LEU A 142 13.50 -22.05 9.21
C LEU A 142 15.02 -22.17 9.36
N ALA A 143 15.78 -21.22 8.83
CA ALA A 143 17.23 -21.17 8.98
C ALA A 143 17.65 -21.00 10.45
N LEU A 144 16.98 -20.10 11.19
CA LEU A 144 17.23 -19.90 12.62
C LEU A 144 16.85 -21.13 13.46
N ARG A 145 15.77 -21.85 13.13
CA ARG A 145 15.39 -23.11 13.79
C ARG A 145 16.41 -24.21 13.51
N TRP A 146 16.86 -24.35 12.26
CA TRP A 146 17.90 -25.29 11.86
C TRP A 146 19.23 -25.02 12.57
N TRP A 147 19.61 -23.74 12.74
CA TRP A 147 20.79 -23.37 13.51
C TRP A 147 20.63 -23.69 15.00
N ARG A 148 19.52 -23.30 15.62
CA ARG A 148 19.27 -23.55 17.07
C ARG A 148 19.16 -25.02 17.45
N GLN A 149 18.73 -25.88 16.53
CA GLN A 149 18.65 -27.33 16.77
C GLN A 149 20.01 -28.00 16.98
N LYS A 150 21.13 -27.34 16.63
CA LYS A 150 22.47 -27.87 16.90
C LYS A 150 22.90 -27.73 18.37
N ASP A 151 22.25 -26.86 19.16
CA ASP A 151 22.73 -26.47 20.51
C ASP A 151 21.78 -26.81 21.69
N VAL A 152 20.60 -27.41 21.47
CA VAL A 152 19.57 -27.49 22.54
C VAL A 152 19.13 -28.92 22.85
N GLN A 153 19.36 -29.34 24.10
CA GLN A 153 18.78 -30.52 24.73
C GLN A 153 17.26 -30.33 24.88
N LYS A 154 16.44 -31.28 24.37
CA LYS A 154 14.96 -31.22 24.46
C LYS A 154 14.52 -31.37 25.92
N VAL A 155 14.29 -30.25 26.61
CA VAL A 155 13.59 -30.19 27.89
C VAL A 155 12.11 -29.91 27.61
N GLU A 156 11.20 -30.72 28.15
CA GLU A 156 9.76 -30.45 28.09
C GLU A 156 9.44 -29.22 28.95
N LEU A 157 9.13 -28.11 28.28
CA LEU A 157 8.78 -26.84 28.93
C LEU A 157 7.27 -26.81 29.20
N PRO A 158 6.82 -26.20 30.32
CA PRO A 158 5.41 -25.96 30.54
C PRO A 158 4.87 -24.96 29.50
N ARG A 159 3.58 -25.09 29.17
CA ARG A 159 2.95 -24.36 28.05
C ARG A 159 3.13 -22.84 28.11
N TRP A 160 3.06 -22.24 29.28
CA TRP A 160 3.24 -20.79 29.46
C TRP A 160 4.67 -20.32 29.18
N GLU A 161 5.70 -21.14 29.48
CA GLU A 161 7.09 -20.83 29.11
C GLU A 161 7.34 -21.03 27.61
N ALA A 162 6.72 -22.05 27.01
CA ALA A 162 6.77 -22.26 25.57
C ALA A 162 6.14 -21.08 24.81
N ASP A 163 4.95 -20.63 25.23
CA ASP A 163 4.26 -19.48 24.65
C ASP A 163 5.06 -18.19 24.87
N TYR A 164 5.71 -18.02 26.02
CA TYR A 164 6.56 -16.85 26.29
C TYR A 164 7.79 -16.79 25.38
N LYS A 165 8.30 -17.92 24.88
CA LYS A 165 9.43 -17.95 23.93
C LYS A 165 9.03 -17.56 22.50
N LEU A 166 7.73 -17.55 22.18
CA LEU A 166 7.24 -17.09 20.88
C LEU A 166 7.39 -15.58 20.72
N THR A 167 7.48 -15.14 19.47
CA THR A 167 7.56 -13.72 19.13
C THR A 167 6.31 -13.04 19.64
N PRO A 168 6.43 -12.00 20.47
CA PRO A 168 5.26 -11.31 20.94
C PRO A 168 4.61 -10.57 19.75
N TYR A 169 3.28 -10.51 19.76
CA TYR A 169 2.45 -9.97 18.67
C TYR A 169 2.77 -8.51 18.32
N ASP A 170 3.46 -7.80 19.22
CA ASP A 170 3.93 -6.43 19.10
C ASP A 170 5.24 -6.25 18.28
N LYS A 171 6.02 -7.30 18.03
CA LYS A 171 7.37 -7.19 17.44
C LYS A 171 7.54 -7.79 16.05
N VAL A 172 6.45 -8.20 15.41
CA VAL A 172 6.50 -8.86 14.10
C VAL A 172 6.54 -7.80 13.00
N PHE A 173 7.68 -7.10 12.88
CA PHE A 173 8.35 -6.69 11.63
C PHE A 173 9.56 -5.77 11.89
N LEU A 174 10.62 -6.25 12.57
CA LEU A 174 11.84 -5.46 12.78
C LEU A 174 13.07 -6.09 12.10
N MET A 175 13.07 -6.14 10.77
CA MET A 175 14.29 -5.82 10.02
C MET A 175 14.28 -4.31 9.78
N GLY A 176 14.63 -3.52 10.81
CA GLY A 176 14.68 -2.06 10.70
C GLY A 176 14.99 -1.32 12.00
N HIS A 177 14.53 -1.79 13.16
CA HIS A 177 14.91 -1.17 14.44
C HIS A 177 16.25 -1.71 14.95
N HIS A 178 17.34 -1.19 14.41
CA HIS A 178 18.51 -0.95 15.25
C HIS A 178 18.20 0.27 16.13
N GLY A 179 17.90 0.00 17.40
CA GLY A 179 18.04 0.95 18.49
C GLY A 179 17.29 2.28 18.37
N MET A 180 16.00 2.29 18.70
CA MET A 180 15.40 3.51 19.24
C MET A 180 14.64 3.18 20.51
N ASN A 181 15.28 3.53 21.64
CA ASN A 181 14.64 3.66 22.95
C ASN A 181 13.60 4.79 22.85
N VAL A 182 12.36 4.45 22.52
CA VAL A 182 11.25 5.40 22.53
C VAL A 182 10.69 5.48 23.96
N GLY A 183 10.84 6.67 24.56
CA GLY A 183 9.93 7.21 25.59
C GLY A 183 9.87 6.49 26.94
N LYS A 184 10.70 6.92 27.89
CA LYS A 184 10.33 6.81 29.31
C LYS A 184 9.17 7.79 29.59
N PRO A 185 8.08 7.39 30.25
CA PRO A 185 7.08 8.36 30.71
C PRO A 185 7.67 9.21 31.86
N MET A 186 7.41 10.52 31.78
CA MET A 186 7.73 11.52 32.80
C MET A 186 7.08 11.15 34.14
N LEU A 187 7.89 10.89 35.17
CA LEU A 187 7.43 10.92 36.57
C LEU A 187 7.63 12.36 37.09
N GLY A 188 6.61 12.90 37.76
CA GLY A 188 6.62 14.22 38.41
C GLY A 188 7.67 14.36 39.53
N PRO A 189 7.86 15.59 40.05
CA PRO A 189 9.13 16.06 40.60
C PRO A 189 9.33 15.65 42.05
N GLY A 190 10.55 15.24 42.38
CA GLY A 190 10.94 15.05 43.78
C GLY A 190 12.22 14.25 43.96
N LEU A 191 13.37 14.84 43.65
CA LEU A 191 14.58 14.97 44.50
C LEU A 191 15.85 15.20 43.64
N PRO A 192 16.80 16.03 44.10
CA PRO A 192 17.86 16.60 43.27
C PRO A 192 19.08 15.68 43.08
N PRO A 193 19.95 15.98 42.08
CA PRO A 193 21.01 15.11 41.61
C PRO A 193 22.35 15.40 42.32
N LYS A 194 23.24 14.39 42.37
CA LYS A 194 24.68 14.62 42.45
C LYS A 194 25.43 13.66 41.52
N SER A 195 26.02 14.29 40.48
CA SER A 195 27.31 14.03 39.79
C SER A 195 27.64 12.60 39.33
N MET A 196 27.84 12.35 38.01
CA MET A 196 29.12 12.54 37.26
C MET A 196 30.32 11.94 38.06
N ASP A 197 31.10 10.97 37.58
CA ASP A 197 31.79 10.96 36.29
C ASP A 197 32.14 9.56 35.73
N LEU A 198 32.40 9.60 34.42
CA LEU A 198 32.98 8.63 33.50
C LEU A 198 34.47 8.36 33.82
N VAL A 199 35.03 7.22 33.33
CA VAL A 199 36.38 7.05 32.70
C VAL A 199 37.08 5.72 33.02
N LEU A 200 37.18 4.90 31.96
CA LEU A 200 38.29 4.04 31.45
C LEU A 200 38.99 2.92 32.24
N GLU A 201 39.26 1.88 31.42
CA GLU A 201 40.33 0.86 31.48
C GLU A 201 40.30 -0.13 32.66
N GLY A 202 40.55 -1.43 32.49
CA GLY A 202 41.33 -2.13 31.49
C GLY A 202 42.28 -3.07 32.24
N PHE A 203 42.28 -4.34 31.86
CA PHE A 203 43.33 -5.33 32.07
C PHE A 203 43.55 -6.03 33.44
N PHE A 204 43.68 -7.35 33.28
CA PHE A 204 44.49 -8.32 34.03
C PHE A 204 43.97 -8.93 35.35
N ASN A 205 43.54 -10.18 35.16
CA ASN A 205 44.10 -11.39 35.78
C ASN A 205 43.47 -12.00 37.04
N HIS A 206 43.46 -13.33 36.92
CA HIS A 206 43.63 -14.36 37.93
C HIS A 206 42.41 -15.08 38.54
N THR A 207 42.49 -16.38 38.29
CA THR A 207 42.20 -17.52 39.16
C THR A 207 40.76 -18.00 39.34
N LYS A 208 40.55 -19.19 38.75
CA LYS A 208 39.89 -20.38 39.28
C LYS A 208 39.25 -20.27 40.67
N THR A 209 38.15 -21.02 40.76
CA THR A 209 37.48 -21.55 41.97
C THR A 209 36.37 -20.66 42.48
N THR A 210 35.12 -21.03 42.19
CA THR A 210 34.07 -21.34 43.19
C THR A 210 32.80 -21.71 42.41
N TYR A 211 32.65 -23.01 42.13
CA TYR A 211 31.31 -23.59 42.07
C TYR A 211 30.89 -23.82 43.52
N ILE A 212 29.58 -23.69 43.76
CA ILE A 212 28.81 -24.04 44.96
C ILE A 212 28.49 -22.85 45.88
N CYS A 213 27.18 -22.67 46.07
CA CYS A 213 26.49 -21.81 47.03
C CYS A 213 26.40 -20.30 46.73
N LEU A 214 25.52 -19.92 45.78
CA LEU A 214 24.71 -18.72 45.95
C LEU A 214 23.28 -18.92 45.42
N HIS A 215 22.65 -19.99 45.89
CA HIS A 215 21.27 -20.34 45.61
C HIS A 215 20.34 -19.84 46.73
N THR A 216 20.46 -18.57 47.20
CA THR A 216 19.56 -18.10 48.28
C THR A 216 19.38 -16.59 48.48
N LEU A 217 19.85 -15.71 47.59
CA LEU A 217 19.52 -14.26 47.68
C LEU A 217 19.21 -13.62 46.32
N ALA A 218 18.75 -14.40 45.35
CA ALA A 218 18.08 -13.87 44.17
C ALA A 218 16.60 -13.73 44.49
N GLY A 219 16.17 -12.50 44.81
CA GLY A 219 14.76 -12.14 44.91
C GLY A 219 13.96 -12.70 43.73
N SER A 220 12.73 -13.10 44.02
CA SER A 220 11.87 -13.86 43.12
C SER A 220 11.86 -13.33 41.67
N PRO A 221 11.77 -14.20 40.64
CA PRO A 221 11.59 -13.78 39.25
C PRO A 221 10.30 -12.97 39.01
N ARG A 222 9.40 -12.94 40.01
CA ARG A 222 8.08 -12.31 39.96
C ARG A 222 8.13 -10.79 39.92
N GLU A 223 9.20 -10.15 40.40
CA GLU A 223 9.24 -8.68 40.56
C GLU A 223 10.04 -7.92 39.50
N ARG A 224 10.90 -8.60 38.73
CA ARG A 224 11.68 -7.95 37.65
C ARG A 224 10.91 -7.88 36.31
N SER A 225 9.82 -8.64 36.17
CA SER A 225 9.03 -8.70 34.93
C SER A 225 7.91 -7.65 34.81
N SER A 226 7.56 -6.93 35.88
CA SER A 226 6.44 -5.97 35.85
C SER A 226 6.81 -4.54 35.46
N ARG A 227 8.10 -4.24 35.20
CA ARG A 227 8.57 -2.86 34.93
C ARG A 227 8.97 -2.56 33.47
N ALA A 228 8.75 -3.49 32.54
CA ALA A 228 9.07 -3.30 31.12
C ALA A 228 7.91 -3.63 30.17
N MET A 229 6.66 -3.58 30.63
CA MET A 229 5.49 -3.83 29.79
C MET A 229 4.65 -2.56 29.70
N THR A 230 5.13 -1.58 28.95
CA THR A 230 4.28 -0.51 28.42
C THR A 230 3.28 -1.15 27.45
N SER A 231 1.99 -1.10 27.79
CA SER A 231 0.88 -1.69 27.03
C SER A 231 0.57 -1.02 25.68
N HIS A 232 1.52 -0.27 25.12
CA HIS A 232 1.32 0.53 23.89
C HIS A 232 1.80 -0.16 22.60
N SER A 233 2.44 -1.35 22.70
CA SER A 233 3.11 -1.98 21.55
C SER A 233 2.29 -3.07 20.85
N THR A 234 1.20 -3.56 21.45
CA THR A 234 0.48 -4.80 21.11
C THR A 234 -0.39 -4.78 19.84
N ARG A 235 -0.26 -3.79 18.95
CA ARG A 235 -1.41 -3.37 18.11
C ARG A 235 -1.16 -3.35 16.59
N TRP A 236 0.08 -3.25 16.16
CA TRP A 236 0.40 -2.84 14.79
C TRP A 236 0.56 -3.97 13.76
N SER A 237 0.65 -5.24 14.18
CA SER A 237 0.93 -6.35 13.25
C SER A 237 -0.17 -6.48 12.17
N LEU A 238 -1.44 -6.66 12.54
CA LEU A 238 -2.54 -6.77 11.56
C LEU A 238 -2.70 -5.51 10.68
N PHE A 239 -2.40 -4.33 11.24
CA PHE A 239 -2.48 -3.08 10.49
C PHE A 239 -1.56 -3.10 9.27
N TYR A 240 -0.30 -3.52 9.45
CA TYR A 240 0.66 -3.62 8.35
C TYR A 240 0.31 -4.73 7.35
N GLU A 241 -0.29 -5.84 7.80
CA GLU A 241 -0.80 -6.88 6.87
C GLU A 241 -1.93 -6.34 5.98
N ILE A 242 -2.88 -5.59 6.56
CA ILE A 242 -3.96 -4.99 5.78
C ILE A 242 -3.39 -3.94 4.82
N GLN A 243 -2.46 -3.11 5.28
CA GLN A 243 -1.81 -2.10 4.47
C GLN A 243 -1.11 -2.72 3.25
N GLU A 244 -0.37 -3.80 3.46
CA GLU A 244 0.27 -4.57 2.41
C GLU A 244 -0.73 -5.01 1.33
N MET A 245 -1.85 -5.59 1.75
CA MET A 245 -2.92 -6.03 0.86
C MET A 245 -3.61 -4.86 0.14
N VAL A 246 -3.80 -3.72 0.80
CA VAL A 246 -4.41 -2.52 0.21
C VAL A 246 -3.50 -1.89 -0.84
N ILE A 247 -2.18 -1.88 -0.61
CA ILE A 247 -1.22 -1.43 -1.63
C ILE A 247 -1.21 -2.40 -2.83
N GLN A 248 -1.30 -3.71 -2.60
CA GLN A 248 -1.43 -4.67 -3.70
C GLN A 248 -2.74 -4.47 -4.49
N TYR A 249 -3.85 -4.20 -3.82
CA TYR A 249 -5.13 -3.85 -4.45
C TYR A 249 -5.01 -2.61 -5.34
N GLY A 250 -4.29 -1.58 -4.89
CA GLY A 250 -4.07 -0.38 -5.68
C GLY A 250 -3.23 -0.63 -6.93
N PHE A 251 -2.18 -1.45 -6.86
CA PHE A 251 -1.43 -1.86 -8.06
C PHE A 251 -2.28 -2.61 -9.08
N VAL A 252 -3.16 -3.49 -8.60
CA VAL A 252 -4.06 -4.26 -9.47
C VAL A 252 -5.12 -3.37 -10.11
N THR A 253 -5.66 -2.38 -9.40
CA THR A 253 -6.79 -1.58 -9.90
C THR A 253 -6.36 -0.33 -10.66
N LEU A 254 -5.37 0.44 -10.18
CA LEU A 254 -4.95 1.70 -10.79
C LEU A 254 -4.29 1.52 -12.17
N PHE A 255 -3.60 0.39 -12.38
CA PHE A 255 -2.75 0.18 -13.56
C PHE A 255 -3.11 -1.08 -14.36
N VAL A 256 -4.32 -1.63 -14.21
CA VAL A 256 -4.73 -2.85 -14.93
C VAL A 256 -4.69 -2.67 -16.45
N ALA A 257 -5.01 -1.48 -16.95
CA ALA A 257 -4.96 -1.16 -18.38
C ALA A 257 -3.53 -1.24 -18.93
N ALA A 258 -2.53 -0.94 -18.11
CA ALA A 258 -1.13 -1.08 -18.47
C ALA A 258 -0.61 -2.50 -18.27
N PHE A 259 -1.02 -3.18 -17.18
CA PHE A 259 -0.54 -4.50 -16.81
C PHE A 259 -1.67 -5.51 -16.58
N PRO A 260 -2.20 -6.16 -17.64
CA PRO A 260 -3.33 -7.09 -17.52
C PRO A 260 -3.04 -8.36 -16.71
N ILE A 261 -1.76 -8.72 -16.53
CA ILE A 261 -1.34 -9.92 -15.78
C ILE A 261 -1.30 -9.66 -14.27
N ALA A 262 -1.43 -8.40 -13.82
CA ALA A 262 -1.38 -8.03 -12.39
C ALA A 262 -2.34 -8.84 -11.50
N PRO A 263 -3.63 -9.02 -11.85
CA PRO A 263 -4.55 -9.79 -11.02
C PRO A 263 -4.13 -11.26 -10.85
N LEU A 264 -3.52 -11.87 -11.87
CA LEU A 264 -3.05 -13.26 -11.79
C LEU A 264 -1.86 -13.38 -10.82
N LEU A 265 -0.91 -12.45 -10.88
CA LEU A 265 0.21 -12.42 -9.95
C LEU A 265 -0.25 -12.14 -8.52
N ALA A 266 -1.20 -11.23 -8.35
CA ALA A 266 -1.83 -10.96 -7.06
C ALA A 266 -2.58 -12.19 -6.50
N LEU A 267 -3.26 -12.96 -7.35
CA LEU A 267 -3.93 -14.19 -6.94
C LEU A 267 -2.92 -15.23 -6.44
N ILE A 268 -1.87 -15.48 -7.22
CA ILE A 268 -0.79 -16.41 -6.83
C ILE A 268 -0.20 -15.95 -5.50
N ASN A 269 0.03 -14.64 -5.36
CA ASN A 269 0.54 -14.07 -4.13
C ASN A 269 -0.36 -14.38 -2.94
N ASN A 270 -1.65 -14.01 -3.04
CA ASN A 270 -2.61 -14.18 -1.97
C ASN A 270 -2.79 -15.66 -1.55
N ILE A 271 -2.66 -16.60 -2.49
CA ILE A 271 -2.70 -18.05 -2.16
C ILE A 271 -1.55 -18.44 -1.23
N PHE A 272 -0.33 -17.95 -1.50
CA PHE A 272 0.81 -18.20 -0.62
C PHE A 272 0.69 -17.42 0.69
N GLU A 273 0.30 -16.15 0.61
CA GLU A 273 0.18 -15.25 1.75
C GLU A 273 -0.76 -15.81 2.82
N ILE A 274 -1.96 -16.27 2.44
CA ILE A 274 -2.93 -16.89 3.38
C ILE A 274 -2.28 -18.04 4.18
N ARG A 275 -1.41 -18.82 3.55
CA ARG A 275 -0.76 -19.98 4.21
C ARG A 275 0.41 -19.55 5.08
N ILE A 276 1.22 -18.61 4.61
CA ILE A 276 2.39 -18.09 5.32
C ILE A 276 1.94 -17.35 6.58
N ASP A 277 0.95 -16.46 6.44
CA ASP A 277 0.33 -15.75 7.56
C ASP A 277 -0.30 -16.72 8.56
N ALA A 278 -1.09 -17.69 8.09
CA ALA A 278 -1.68 -18.68 9.00
C ALA A 278 -0.60 -19.41 9.82
N ASN A 279 0.50 -19.81 9.18
CA ASN A 279 1.61 -20.47 9.88
C ASN A 279 2.34 -19.52 10.86
N LYS A 280 2.50 -18.24 10.50
CA LYS A 280 3.05 -17.17 11.35
C LYS A 280 2.19 -16.95 12.59
N PHE A 281 0.86 -16.86 12.44
CA PHE A 281 -0.10 -16.75 13.55
C PHE A 281 -0.13 -18.01 14.43
N LEU A 282 -0.05 -19.21 13.85
CA LEU A 282 -0.17 -20.47 14.60
C LEU A 282 1.12 -20.89 15.31
N THR A 283 2.30 -20.61 14.74
CA THR A 283 3.57 -21.19 15.22
C THR A 283 4.63 -20.14 15.55
N GLY A 284 4.50 -18.91 15.07
CA GLY A 284 5.50 -17.86 15.20
C GLY A 284 5.17 -16.81 16.26
N MET A 285 3.88 -16.62 16.56
CA MET A 285 3.39 -15.52 17.39
C MET A 285 2.71 -15.98 18.67
N ARG A 286 2.80 -15.14 19.70
CA ARG A 286 1.97 -15.26 20.90
C ARG A 286 0.50 -15.00 20.54
N ARG A 287 -0.40 -15.72 21.21
CA ARG A 287 -1.85 -15.59 21.00
C ARG A 287 -2.31 -14.14 21.23
N PRO A 288 -2.92 -13.46 20.24
CA PRO A 288 -3.46 -12.13 20.44
C PRO A 288 -4.73 -12.17 21.29
N LEU A 289 -5.06 -11.03 21.93
CA LEU A 289 -6.33 -10.85 22.62
C LEU A 289 -7.45 -10.68 21.59
N ALA A 290 -8.53 -11.47 21.72
CA ALA A 290 -9.68 -11.35 20.86
C ALA A 290 -10.36 -9.98 21.06
N ARG A 291 -10.60 -9.26 19.96
CA ARG A 291 -11.32 -7.99 19.92
C ARG A 291 -12.46 -8.10 18.92
N ASN A 292 -13.64 -7.61 19.29
CA ASN A 292 -14.78 -7.57 18.39
C ASN A 292 -14.70 -6.29 17.56
N GLN A 293 -14.73 -6.43 16.24
CA GLN A 293 -14.75 -5.32 15.31
C GLN A 293 -15.72 -5.69 14.18
N CYS A 294 -16.67 -4.79 13.88
CA CYS A 294 -17.72 -5.04 12.89
C CYS A 294 -17.18 -4.94 11.45
N CYS A 295 -16.22 -4.04 11.21
CA CYS A 295 -15.78 -3.67 9.87
C CYS A 295 -14.26 -3.42 9.82
N LEU A 296 -13.72 -3.39 8.60
CA LEU A 296 -12.32 -3.06 8.31
C LEU A 296 -11.87 -1.68 8.85
N GLY A 297 -12.83 -0.80 9.19
CA GLY A 297 -12.57 0.50 9.79
C GLY A 297 -12.16 1.54 8.77
N ALA A 298 -11.12 2.34 9.06
CA ALA A 298 -10.66 3.42 8.18
C ALA A 298 -10.22 2.95 6.78
N TRP A 299 -9.81 1.69 6.67
CA TRP A 299 -9.42 1.06 5.41
C TRP A 299 -10.54 0.98 4.37
N ASP A 300 -11.81 0.94 4.80
CA ASP A 300 -12.95 0.97 3.87
C ASP A 300 -12.95 2.26 3.03
N TYR A 301 -12.77 3.41 3.68
CA TYR A 301 -12.62 4.69 2.98
C TYR A 301 -11.39 4.75 2.07
N VAL A 302 -10.28 4.12 2.47
CA VAL A 302 -9.05 4.04 1.67
C VAL A 302 -9.28 3.22 0.40
N ILE A 303 -9.91 2.04 0.51
CA ILE A 303 -10.20 1.18 -0.64
C ILE A 303 -11.18 1.88 -1.59
N GLN A 304 -12.19 2.58 -1.06
CA GLN A 304 -13.10 3.39 -1.87
C GLN A 304 -12.36 4.51 -2.62
N PHE A 305 -11.46 5.23 -1.95
CA PHE A 305 -10.62 6.25 -2.59
C PHE A 305 -9.79 5.69 -3.75
N ILE A 306 -9.09 4.58 -3.53
CA ILE A 306 -8.31 3.90 -4.58
C ILE A 306 -9.22 3.48 -5.75
N THR A 307 -10.41 2.97 -5.44
CA THR A 307 -11.37 2.49 -6.46
C THR A 307 -11.85 3.64 -7.35
N TYR A 308 -12.24 4.78 -6.79
CA TYR A 308 -12.62 5.95 -7.60
C TYR A 308 -11.43 6.48 -8.40
N LEU A 309 -10.24 6.56 -7.79
CA LEU A 309 -9.03 7.01 -8.48
C LEU A 309 -8.62 6.05 -9.62
N SER A 310 -8.93 4.76 -9.51
CA SER A 310 -8.63 3.75 -10.53
C SER A 310 -9.37 4.01 -11.83
N VAL A 311 -10.60 4.54 -11.79
CA VAL A 311 -11.36 4.88 -12.99
C VAL A 311 -10.64 5.96 -13.78
N LEU A 312 -10.25 7.04 -13.10
CA LEU A 312 -9.52 8.15 -13.69
C LEU A 312 -8.13 7.71 -14.20
N THR A 313 -7.41 6.94 -13.40
CA THR A 313 -6.04 6.50 -13.74
C THR A 313 -6.05 5.61 -14.98
N ASN A 314 -6.96 4.63 -15.07
CA ASN A 314 -7.07 3.78 -16.25
C ASN A 314 -7.53 4.55 -17.50
N ALA A 315 -8.46 5.51 -17.35
CA ALA A 315 -8.88 6.39 -18.45
C ALA A 315 -7.67 7.15 -19.03
N CYS A 316 -6.85 7.74 -18.16
CA CYS A 316 -5.66 8.46 -18.55
C CYS A 316 -4.57 7.53 -19.12
N VAL A 317 -4.39 6.32 -18.59
CA VAL A 317 -3.42 5.34 -19.12
C VAL A 317 -3.78 4.95 -20.55
N ILE A 318 -5.06 4.67 -20.81
CA ILE A 318 -5.53 4.32 -22.16
C ILE A 318 -5.48 5.54 -23.08
N GLY A 319 -5.89 6.72 -22.59
CA GLY A 319 -5.94 7.93 -23.40
C GLY A 319 -4.57 8.53 -23.75
N PHE A 320 -3.67 8.66 -22.77
CA PHE A 320 -2.41 9.39 -22.91
C PHE A 320 -1.19 8.49 -23.08
N THR A 321 -1.13 7.35 -22.38
CA THR A 321 0.04 6.47 -22.39
C THR A 321 -0.02 5.44 -23.53
N SER A 322 -1.22 5.01 -23.93
CA SER A 322 -1.40 4.03 -24.99
C SER A 322 -1.58 4.70 -26.37
N ASP A 323 -1.13 4.03 -27.42
CA ASP A 323 -1.33 4.44 -28.81
C ASP A 323 -2.78 4.26 -29.30
N PHE A 324 -3.72 3.86 -28.44
CA PHE A 324 -5.09 3.56 -28.85
C PHE A 324 -5.80 4.77 -29.47
N VAL A 325 -5.79 5.91 -28.78
CA VAL A 325 -6.49 7.12 -29.26
C VAL A 325 -5.85 7.71 -30.51
N PRO A 326 -4.52 7.93 -30.59
CA PRO A 326 -3.88 8.42 -31.82
C PRO A 326 -4.14 7.54 -33.05
N ARG A 327 -4.06 6.20 -32.89
CA ARG A 327 -4.36 5.26 -33.99
C ARG A 327 -5.82 5.34 -34.42
N LEU A 328 -6.75 5.50 -33.47
CA LEU A 328 -8.17 5.65 -33.78
C LEU A 328 -8.43 6.95 -34.56
N VAL A 329 -7.85 8.07 -34.12
CA VAL A 329 -7.96 9.37 -34.82
C VAL A 329 -7.41 9.26 -36.24
N TYR A 330 -6.24 8.65 -36.41
CA TYR A 330 -5.63 8.44 -37.73
C TYR A 330 -6.54 7.65 -38.68
N ILE A 331 -7.10 6.52 -38.22
CA ILE A 331 -8.01 5.70 -39.05
C ILE A 331 -9.27 6.49 -39.43
N LEU A 332 -9.82 7.28 -38.51
CA LEU A 332 -11.03 8.06 -38.75
C LEU A 332 -10.81 9.22 -39.72
N GLU A 333 -9.67 9.90 -39.62
CA GLU A 333 -9.34 11.07 -40.45
C GLU A 333 -8.89 10.66 -41.86
N TYR A 334 -7.97 9.69 -41.96
CA TYR A 334 -7.36 9.32 -43.23
C TYR A 334 -8.11 8.21 -43.99
N ARG A 335 -9.08 7.52 -43.35
CA ARG A 335 -9.86 6.40 -43.92
C ARG A 335 -9.01 5.31 -44.58
N GLU A 336 -7.80 5.06 -44.06
CA GLU A 336 -6.87 4.03 -44.52
C GLU A 336 -6.60 2.95 -43.44
N ASP A 337 -6.20 1.76 -43.87
CA ASP A 337 -5.93 0.56 -43.04
C ASP A 337 -4.58 0.65 -42.30
N GLN A 338 -4.40 1.56 -41.33
CA GLN A 338 -3.17 1.73 -40.50
C GLN A 338 -1.81 1.84 -41.25
N VAL A 339 -1.77 1.67 -42.57
CA VAL A 339 -0.59 1.77 -43.42
C VAL A 339 -0.12 3.22 -43.36
N GLY A 340 1.16 3.44 -43.09
CA GLY A 340 1.73 4.79 -43.00
C GLY A 340 1.59 5.49 -41.64
N TYR A 341 0.86 4.91 -40.66
CA TYR A 341 0.70 5.53 -39.33
C TYR A 341 2.04 5.89 -38.66
N ALA A 342 3.01 4.96 -38.73
CA ALA A 342 4.32 5.18 -38.11
C ALA A 342 5.07 6.35 -38.77
N GLU A 343 4.91 6.55 -40.07
CA GLU A 343 5.54 7.65 -40.80
C GLU A 343 4.83 8.98 -40.48
N SER A 344 3.50 8.99 -40.41
CA SER A 344 2.72 10.19 -40.07
C SER A 344 2.87 10.62 -38.60
N SER A 345 3.11 9.68 -37.68
CA SER A 345 3.27 9.96 -36.25
C SER A 345 4.63 10.57 -35.88
N MET A 346 5.56 10.61 -36.83
CA MET A 346 6.93 11.06 -36.64
C MET A 346 7.14 12.40 -37.33
N SER A 347 7.85 13.32 -36.67
CA SER A 347 8.30 14.58 -37.28
C SER A 347 9.78 14.51 -37.62
N VAL A 348 10.17 15.26 -38.66
CA VAL A 348 11.53 15.31 -39.18
C VAL A 348 12.30 16.46 -38.53
N TYR A 349 13.53 16.20 -38.13
CA TYR A 349 14.45 17.19 -37.57
C TYR A 349 15.81 17.16 -38.29
N PRO A 350 16.37 18.30 -38.73
CA PRO A 350 17.69 18.34 -39.35
C PRO A 350 18.82 18.21 -38.31
N VAL A 351 19.82 17.38 -38.59
CA VAL A 351 20.94 17.11 -37.66
C VAL A 351 21.84 18.34 -37.47
N ASP A 352 21.94 19.20 -38.49
CA ASP A 352 22.74 20.43 -38.45
C ASP A 352 22.32 21.41 -37.34
N LYS A 353 21.06 21.35 -36.89
CA LYS A 353 20.51 22.20 -35.84
C LYS A 353 20.67 21.60 -34.43
N LEU A 354 21.21 20.38 -34.30
CA LEU A 354 21.44 19.75 -33.00
C LEU A 354 22.65 20.38 -32.27
N PRO A 355 22.65 20.39 -30.92
CA PRO A 355 23.80 20.83 -30.15
C PRO A 355 25.04 19.95 -30.42
N ARG A 356 26.22 20.59 -30.57
CA ARG A 356 27.51 19.98 -30.95
C ARG A 356 27.96 18.75 -30.16
N PHE A 357 27.39 18.51 -28.98
CA PHE A 357 27.76 17.39 -28.10
C PHE A 357 27.31 16.01 -28.61
N VAL A 358 26.49 15.97 -29.67
CA VAL A 358 25.87 14.74 -30.22
C VAL A 358 26.53 14.29 -31.55
N LEU A 359 27.46 15.07 -32.09
CA LEU A 359 27.92 14.94 -33.48
C LEU A 359 29.08 13.96 -33.68
N GLU A 360 28.71 12.70 -33.85
CA GLU A 360 29.45 11.74 -34.68
C GLU A 360 28.43 10.83 -35.39
N ALA A 361 27.58 11.45 -36.24
CA ALA A 361 26.47 10.80 -36.93
C ALA A 361 26.55 11.05 -38.44
N ASP A 362 26.33 10.00 -39.24
CA ASP A 362 26.50 9.95 -40.71
C ASP A 362 25.17 10.22 -41.47
N PHE A 363 24.21 10.91 -40.85
CA PHE A 363 22.86 11.15 -41.39
C PHE A 363 22.45 12.63 -41.34
N GLU A 364 21.72 13.09 -42.36
CA GLU A 364 21.33 14.51 -42.54
C GLU A 364 20.09 14.91 -41.70
N THR A 365 19.12 14.00 -41.55
CA THR A 365 17.89 14.23 -40.80
C THR A 365 17.62 13.08 -39.84
N CYS A 366 16.94 13.36 -38.72
CA CYS A 366 16.46 12.37 -37.76
C CYS A 366 14.94 12.51 -37.55
N LEU A 367 14.30 11.39 -37.23
CA LEU A 367 12.88 11.31 -36.95
C LEU A 367 12.65 11.27 -35.44
N TYR A 368 11.66 11.98 -34.95
CA TYR A 368 11.26 11.96 -33.53
C TYR A 368 9.74 11.89 -33.39
N PRO A 369 9.22 11.28 -32.30
CA PRO A 369 7.78 11.19 -32.09
C PRO A 369 7.15 12.57 -31.89
N GLY A 370 6.04 12.82 -32.57
CA GLY A 370 5.20 14.00 -32.37
C GLY A 370 4.89 14.76 -33.66
N SER A 371 3.72 15.41 -33.68
CA SER A 371 3.19 16.10 -34.86
C SER A 371 3.60 17.59 -34.84
N ARG A 372 4.68 17.90 -35.55
CA ARG A 372 5.28 19.25 -35.65
C ARG A 372 5.61 19.61 -37.09
N TYR A 373 5.57 20.89 -37.41
CA TYR A 373 5.93 21.37 -38.74
C TYR A 373 7.43 21.15 -39.04
N PRO A 374 7.76 20.77 -40.29
CA PRO A 374 9.13 20.49 -40.72
C PRO A 374 9.96 21.78 -40.86
N ASP A 375 11.26 21.60 -41.09
CA ASP A 375 12.18 22.69 -41.39
C ASP A 375 11.76 23.45 -42.68
N GLY A 376 11.88 24.78 -42.65
CA GLY A 376 11.49 25.66 -43.76
C GLY A 376 10.00 26.06 -43.81
N HIS A 377 9.17 25.56 -42.89
CA HIS A 377 7.78 26.01 -42.75
C HIS A 377 7.70 27.36 -41.99
N SER A 378 6.64 28.16 -42.22
CA SER A 378 6.45 29.46 -41.55
C SER A 378 6.33 29.36 -40.03
N GLN A 379 5.90 28.20 -39.53
CA GLN A 379 5.75 27.85 -38.12
C GLN A 379 6.67 26.68 -37.75
N GLU A 380 7.95 26.77 -38.11
CA GLU A 380 8.98 25.75 -37.87
C GLU A 380 8.94 25.20 -36.43
N PHE A 381 8.92 23.86 -36.30
CA PHE A 381 8.89 23.10 -35.03
C PHE A 381 7.72 23.39 -34.08
N GLN A 382 6.74 24.20 -34.48
CA GLN A 382 5.50 24.36 -33.72
C GLN A 382 4.57 23.17 -33.93
N HIS A 383 3.64 22.97 -33.00
CA HIS A 383 2.64 21.91 -33.08
C HIS A 383 1.70 22.10 -34.28
N THR A 384 1.43 21.02 -35.01
CA THR A 384 0.47 21.03 -36.12
C THR A 384 -0.97 21.02 -35.62
N LEU A 385 -1.95 21.19 -36.52
CA LEU A 385 -3.37 21.04 -36.19
C LEU A 385 -3.68 19.61 -35.71
N ASP A 386 -3.04 18.61 -36.31
CA ASP A 386 -3.22 17.19 -35.99
C ASP A 386 -2.91 16.92 -34.51
N PHE A 387 -1.85 17.55 -33.97
CA PHE A 387 -1.51 17.47 -32.55
C PHE A 387 -2.67 17.92 -31.65
N TRP A 388 -3.32 19.04 -31.99
CA TRP A 388 -4.43 19.58 -31.18
C TRP A 388 -5.69 18.75 -31.32
N GLN A 389 -5.95 18.17 -32.51
CA GLN A 389 -7.05 17.24 -32.72
C GLN A 389 -6.86 15.96 -31.91
N GLU A 390 -5.66 15.38 -31.93
CA GLU A 390 -5.31 14.22 -31.11
C GLU A 390 -5.47 14.54 -29.61
N LEU A 391 -4.96 15.68 -29.14
CA LEU A 391 -5.08 16.08 -27.75
C LEU A 391 -6.55 16.25 -27.33
N ALA A 392 -7.36 16.89 -28.19
CA ALA A 392 -8.80 17.04 -27.95
C ALA A 392 -9.50 15.67 -27.90
N ALA A 393 -9.15 14.74 -28.79
CA ALA A 393 -9.68 13.39 -28.80
C ALA A 393 -9.28 12.60 -27.53
N LYS A 394 -8.03 12.74 -27.05
CA LYS A 394 -7.57 12.14 -25.78
C LYS A 394 -8.35 12.65 -24.58
N LEU A 395 -8.55 13.97 -24.48
CA LEU A 395 -9.33 14.58 -23.41
C LEU A 395 -10.81 14.16 -23.47
N ALA A 396 -11.41 14.16 -24.66
CA ALA A 396 -12.79 13.71 -24.86
C ALA A 396 -12.96 12.23 -24.47
N PHE A 397 -12.00 11.38 -24.85
CA PHE A 397 -11.99 9.97 -24.47
C PHE A 397 -12.00 9.77 -22.95
N VAL A 398 -11.16 10.50 -22.21
CA VAL A 398 -11.11 10.40 -20.74
C VAL A 398 -12.46 10.75 -20.13
N VAL A 399 -13.07 11.86 -20.54
CA VAL A 399 -14.38 12.30 -20.03
C VAL A 399 -15.47 11.27 -20.35
N ILE A 400 -15.52 10.76 -21.58
CA ILE A 400 -16.52 9.76 -21.98
C ILE A 400 -16.32 8.47 -21.18
N PHE A 401 -15.08 7.98 -21.09
CA PHE A 401 -14.74 6.75 -20.37
C PHE A 401 -15.12 6.85 -18.90
N GLU A 402 -14.76 7.94 -18.23
CA GLU A 402 -15.06 8.16 -16.81
C GLU A 402 -16.57 8.15 -16.56
N ASN A 403 -17.35 8.93 -17.33
CA ASN A 403 -18.79 9.01 -17.17
C ASN A 403 -19.48 7.66 -17.44
N VAL A 404 -19.03 6.91 -18.46
CA VAL A 404 -19.58 5.59 -18.78
C VAL A 404 -19.29 4.60 -17.65
N VAL A 405 -18.05 4.53 -17.16
CA VAL A 405 -17.67 3.59 -16.09
C VAL A 405 -18.38 3.95 -14.79
N LEU A 406 -18.45 5.23 -14.41
CA LEU A 406 -19.17 5.67 -13.22
C LEU A 406 -20.68 5.40 -13.32
N LEU A 407 -21.28 5.56 -14.50
CA LEU A 407 -22.69 5.21 -14.72
C LEU A 407 -22.90 3.70 -14.54
N LEU A 408 -22.06 2.86 -15.16
CA LEU A 408 -22.18 1.41 -15.07
C LEU A 408 -21.97 0.90 -13.64
N THR A 409 -20.98 1.42 -12.93
CA THR A 409 -20.76 1.04 -11.52
C THR A 409 -21.87 1.56 -10.62
N GLY A 410 -22.42 2.74 -10.88
CA GLY A 410 -23.61 3.25 -10.20
C GLY A 410 -24.85 2.38 -10.42
N LEU A 411 -25.07 1.90 -11.65
CA LEU A 411 -26.16 0.95 -11.96
C LEU A 411 -25.96 -0.39 -11.27
N LEU A 412 -24.74 -0.90 -11.19
CA LEU A 412 -24.42 -2.14 -10.46
C LEU A 412 -24.64 -1.97 -8.95
N ALA A 413 -24.22 -0.85 -8.38
CA ALA A 413 -24.46 -0.53 -6.97
C ALA A 413 -25.96 -0.38 -6.66
N TRP A 414 -26.75 0.15 -7.59
CA TRP A 414 -28.20 0.20 -7.47
C TRP A 414 -28.85 -1.19 -7.57
N ALA A 415 -28.33 -2.07 -8.42
CA ALA A 415 -28.87 -3.40 -8.65
C ALA A 415 -28.56 -4.40 -7.53
N ILE A 416 -27.40 -4.30 -6.89
CA ILE A 416 -26.95 -5.21 -5.83
C ILE A 416 -27.34 -4.64 -4.46
N PRO A 417 -28.23 -5.30 -3.68
CA PRO A 417 -28.60 -4.80 -2.36
C PRO A 417 -27.44 -4.96 -1.36
N ASP A 418 -27.13 -3.89 -0.61
CA ASP A 418 -26.02 -3.85 0.37
C ASP A 418 -26.08 -4.97 1.43
N VAL A 419 -27.29 -5.38 1.82
CA VAL A 419 -27.50 -6.44 2.81
C VAL A 419 -28.26 -7.60 2.16
N PRO A 420 -27.69 -8.82 2.15
CA PRO A 420 -28.36 -10.01 1.64
C PRO A 420 -29.69 -10.30 2.34
N THR A 421 -30.67 -10.82 1.60
CA THR A 421 -32.03 -11.10 2.10
C THR A 421 -32.03 -12.10 3.26
N PHE A 422 -31.19 -13.15 3.20
CA PHE A 422 -31.10 -14.16 4.26
C PHE A 422 -30.64 -13.58 5.61
N ILE A 423 -29.75 -12.57 5.60
CA ILE A 423 -29.32 -11.87 6.81
C ILE A 423 -30.45 -11.00 7.36
N LYS A 424 -31.19 -10.29 6.49
CA LYS A 424 -32.35 -9.49 6.90
C LYS A 424 -33.39 -10.37 7.59
N GLU A 425 -33.71 -11.52 6.98
CA GLU A 425 -34.63 -12.51 7.56
C GLU A 425 -34.14 -13.06 8.90
N LEU A 426 -32.85 -13.38 9.01
CA LEU A 426 -32.24 -13.86 10.25
C LEU A 426 -32.33 -12.82 11.36
N ILE A 427 -32.03 -11.55 11.07
CA ILE A 427 -32.13 -10.43 12.04
C ILE A 427 -33.58 -10.27 12.49
N ILE A 428 -34.55 -10.30 11.55
CA ILE A 428 -35.97 -10.19 11.87
C ILE A 428 -36.42 -11.37 12.74
N HIS A 429 -36.00 -12.60 12.41
CA HIS A 429 -36.36 -13.81 13.16
C HIS A 429 -35.77 -13.77 14.58
N ALA A 430 -34.49 -13.41 14.72
CA ALA A 430 -33.83 -13.26 16.01
C ALA A 430 -34.52 -12.17 16.86
N HIS A 431 -34.91 -11.06 16.24
CA HIS A 431 -35.64 -9.99 16.92
C HIS A 431 -37.03 -10.46 17.39
N LYS A 432 -37.83 -11.09 16.53
CA LYS A 432 -39.15 -11.64 16.90
C LYS A 432 -39.04 -12.66 18.04
N THR A 433 -38.06 -13.55 17.97
CA THR A 433 -37.82 -14.57 19.00
C THR A 433 -37.46 -13.92 20.34
N SER A 434 -36.61 -12.89 20.35
CA SER A 434 -36.22 -12.20 21.59
C SER A 434 -37.39 -11.44 22.23
N VAL A 435 -38.26 -10.82 21.42
CA VAL A 435 -39.50 -10.18 21.90
C VAL A 435 -40.48 -11.20 22.47
N GLU A 436 -40.66 -12.34 21.80
CA GLU A 436 -41.54 -13.42 22.27
C GLU A 436 -41.08 -14.00 23.61
N VAL A 437 -39.79 -14.29 23.73
CA VAL A 437 -39.18 -14.76 24.99
C VAL A 437 -39.38 -13.72 26.09
N ARG A 438 -39.17 -12.44 25.79
CA ARG A 438 -39.38 -11.35 26.77
C ARG A 438 -40.83 -11.23 27.21
N ARG A 439 -41.81 -11.38 26.31
CA ARG A 439 -43.23 -11.35 26.65
C ARG A 439 -43.60 -12.51 27.58
N LYS A 440 -43.19 -13.73 27.26
CA LYS A 440 -43.45 -14.91 28.10
C LYS A 440 -42.84 -14.79 29.49
N LEU A 441 -41.66 -14.19 29.61
CA LEU A 441 -41.03 -13.91 30.91
C LEU A 441 -41.80 -12.86 31.73
N LEU A 442 -42.47 -11.91 31.09
CA LEU A 442 -43.28 -10.88 31.78
C LEU A 442 -44.67 -11.41 32.18
N GLU A 443 -45.24 -12.33 31.42
CA GLU A 443 -46.52 -12.98 31.73
C GLU A 443 -46.39 -14.01 32.88
N ASP A 444 -45.22 -14.64 33.02
CA ASP A 444 -44.96 -15.55 34.14
C ASP A 444 -44.67 -14.76 35.43
N LYS A 445 -45.73 -14.47 36.21
CA LYS A 445 -45.68 -13.81 37.55
C LYS A 445 -44.82 -14.54 38.61
N ARG A 446 -44.08 -15.59 38.24
CA ARG A 446 -43.13 -16.32 39.08
C ARG A 446 -41.70 -15.80 39.02
N VAL A 447 -41.41 -14.77 38.24
CA VAL A 447 -40.11 -14.09 38.25
C VAL A 447 -40.12 -13.05 39.38
N PRO A 448 -39.26 -13.18 40.42
CA PRO A 448 -39.17 -12.19 41.49
C PRO A 448 -38.86 -10.81 40.91
N SER A 449 -39.47 -9.77 41.48
CA SER A 449 -39.25 -8.34 41.16
C SER A 449 -37.79 -7.86 41.29
N ASP A 450 -36.88 -8.75 41.72
CA ASP A 450 -35.44 -8.50 41.89
C ASP A 450 -34.57 -8.99 40.73
N LEU A 451 -35.13 -9.59 39.67
CA LEU A 451 -34.35 -9.80 38.44
C LEU A 451 -34.18 -8.48 37.71
N THR A 452 -33.12 -7.77 38.12
CA THR A 452 -32.51 -6.72 37.32
C THR A 452 -32.40 -7.23 35.87
N PRO A 453 -32.92 -6.49 34.88
CA PRO A 453 -32.72 -6.86 33.49
C PRO A 453 -31.22 -7.01 33.28
N LEU A 454 -30.80 -8.08 32.59
CA LEU A 454 -29.42 -8.22 32.12
C LEU A 454 -29.03 -6.89 31.50
N ARG A 455 -28.18 -6.15 32.21
CA ARG A 455 -27.63 -4.89 31.74
C ARG A 455 -26.81 -5.28 30.53
N VAL A 456 -27.41 -5.16 29.34
CA VAL A 456 -26.65 -5.14 28.11
C VAL A 456 -25.63 -4.04 28.35
N PRO A 457 -24.32 -4.36 28.39
CA PRO A 457 -23.30 -3.34 28.60
C PRO A 457 -23.58 -2.22 27.61
N SER A 458 -23.55 -0.98 28.08
CA SER A 458 -23.67 0.22 27.25
C SER A 458 -22.63 0.29 26.12
N ASP A 459 -21.69 -0.65 26.10
CA ASP A 459 -20.62 -0.82 25.12
C ASP A 459 -20.99 -1.76 23.96
N LEU A 460 -22.15 -2.43 24.01
CA LEU A 460 -22.77 -2.99 22.80
C LEU A 460 -23.60 -1.88 22.16
N THR A 461 -22.93 -1.09 21.33
CA THR A 461 -23.62 -0.24 20.36
C THR A 461 -24.70 -1.09 19.69
N PRO A 462 -25.99 -0.70 19.75
CA PRO A 462 -26.97 -1.31 18.87
C PRO A 462 -26.43 -1.11 17.45
N LEU A 463 -26.42 -2.19 16.65
CA LEU A 463 -26.23 -2.10 15.21
C LEU A 463 -27.02 -0.88 14.74
N ARG A 464 -26.31 0.16 14.31
CA ARG A 464 -26.91 1.39 13.81
C ARG A 464 -27.56 0.99 12.49
N VAL A 465 -28.83 0.60 12.58
CA VAL A 465 -29.67 0.42 11.42
C VAL A 465 -29.64 1.76 10.68
N PRO A 466 -29.33 1.80 9.37
CA PRO A 466 -29.31 3.02 8.59
C PRO A 466 -30.60 3.80 8.78
N SER A 467 -30.49 5.12 8.85
CA SER A 467 -31.56 6.10 9.08
C SER A 467 -32.70 6.06 8.05
N ASP A 468 -32.59 5.22 7.02
CA ASP A 468 -33.57 5.11 5.92
C ASP A 468 -34.71 4.13 6.23
N LEU A 469 -34.64 3.42 7.37
CA LEU A 469 -35.80 2.71 7.92
C LEU A 469 -36.62 3.70 8.75
N ALA A 470 -37.50 4.44 8.07
CA ALA A 470 -38.59 5.18 8.70
C ALA A 470 -39.21 4.30 9.80
N PRO A 471 -39.40 4.81 11.04
CA PRO A 471 -39.99 4.01 12.09
C PRO A 471 -41.41 3.64 11.63
N LEU A 472 -41.63 2.34 11.39
CA LEU A 472 -42.94 1.76 11.19
C LEU A 472 -43.83 2.27 12.33
N ARG A 473 -44.74 3.19 11.99
CA ARG A 473 -45.69 3.80 12.92
C ARG A 473 -46.48 2.66 13.55
N VAL A 474 -46.27 2.45 14.85
CA VAL A 474 -47.00 1.43 15.61
C VAL A 474 -48.49 1.74 15.48
N PRO A 475 -49.33 0.76 15.09
CA PRO A 475 -50.78 0.94 15.08
C PRO A 475 -51.24 1.38 16.48
N SER A 476 -52.14 2.36 16.54
CA SER A 476 -52.66 2.98 17.77
C SER A 476 -53.31 2.01 18.75
N ASP A 477 -53.49 0.75 18.36
CA ASP A 477 -54.13 -0.31 19.14
C ASP A 477 -53.20 -0.94 20.20
N LEU A 478 -51.94 -0.48 20.29
CA LEU A 478 -50.92 -0.99 21.24
C LEU A 478 -50.51 0.03 22.31
N ILE A 479 -51.22 1.16 22.44
CA ILE A 479 -51.02 2.10 23.55
C ILE A 479 -51.97 1.69 24.69
N PRO A 480 -51.47 1.15 25.82
CA PRO A 480 -52.34 0.90 26.97
C PRO A 480 -52.84 2.23 27.55
N PRO A 481 -54.07 2.28 28.10
CA PRO A 481 -54.61 3.52 28.65
C PRO A 481 -53.75 4.00 29.82
N GLU A 482 -53.48 5.30 29.86
CA GLU A 482 -52.75 5.95 30.95
C GLU A 482 -53.47 5.70 32.29
N GLY A 483 -52.72 5.16 33.25
CA GLY A 483 -53.09 5.13 34.66
C GLY A 483 -53.44 3.74 35.19
N VAL A 484 -52.42 2.97 35.57
CA VAL A 484 -52.37 2.19 36.82
C VAL A 484 -50.88 2.12 37.22
N GLU A 485 -50.60 2.57 38.45
CA GLU A 485 -49.27 2.70 39.07
C GLU A 485 -48.40 1.43 39.07
#